data_AF-A0A8R1X119-F1
#
_entry.id   AF-A0A8R1X119-F1
#
_cell.length_a   1.000
_cell.length_b   1.000
_cell.length_c   1.000
_cell.angle_alpha   90.00
_cell.angle_beta   90.00
_cell.angle_gamma   90.00
#
_symmetry.space_group_name_H-M   'P 1'
#
loop_
_entity.id
_entity.type
_entity.pdbx_description
1 polymer ?
#
loop_
_entity_poly.entity_id
_entity_poly.type
_entity_poly.pdbx_seq_one_letter_code
_entity_poly.pdbx_strand_id
1 'polypeptide(L)'
;MGKGLAFSASEKSLIIELIQLKKVVENKKTDAFSIHDKNKAWESITKTFNASGDHPKRTVSQVKKCWHNIKTKRKSEITSHKQAVLRPGACEIPGAIDSDTIASHNITCVITSDGYLEFNIQPSDDNLSDSNINDTDANFTNAVPSKSIGKQVELPRQYLKNKKSNLSAEATSRIERVEIQKINDEEIHNLLKEELLLKMENERELLKRRKIETEVASNDLIFRKEKHLTEMELLKRTINE
;
A
#
# COMPACT_ATOMS: atom_id res chain seq x y z
N MET A 1 -20.97 -19.62 24.40
CA MET A 1 -21.02 -18.53 23.41
C MET A 1 -21.74 -19.02 22.16
N GLY A 2 -22.81 -18.34 21.73
CA GLY A 2 -23.59 -18.73 20.56
C GLY A 2 -22.79 -18.54 19.26
N LYS A 3 -22.87 -19.50 18.35
CA LYS A 3 -22.29 -19.36 17.00
C LYS A 3 -23.02 -18.19 16.30
N GLY A 4 -22.28 -17.17 15.86
CA GLY A 4 -22.87 -16.06 15.12
C GLY A 4 -23.57 -16.54 13.84
N LEU A 5 -24.67 -15.88 13.45
CA LEU A 5 -25.43 -16.24 12.25
C LEU A 5 -24.53 -16.24 11.01
N ALA A 6 -24.55 -17.33 10.25
CA ALA A 6 -23.85 -17.42 8.98
C ALA A 6 -24.47 -16.47 7.95
N PHE A 7 -23.69 -16.12 6.93
CA PHE A 7 -24.20 -15.40 5.76
C PHE A 7 -24.83 -16.41 4.78
N SER A 8 -26.08 -16.15 4.41
CA SER A 8 -26.85 -16.82 3.35
C SER A 8 -26.26 -16.56 1.96
N ALA A 9 -26.75 -17.28 0.95
CA ALA A 9 -26.31 -17.10 -0.42
C ALA A 9 -26.68 -15.71 -0.98
N SER A 10 -27.89 -15.24 -0.72
CA SER A 10 -28.36 -13.90 -1.14
C SER A 10 -27.54 -12.79 -0.50
N GLU A 11 -27.26 -12.87 0.81
CA GLU A 11 -26.40 -11.90 1.50
C GLU A 11 -24.99 -11.85 0.87
N LYS A 12 -24.42 -13.01 0.50
CA LYS A 12 -23.11 -13.07 -0.15
C LYS A 12 -23.11 -12.44 -1.54
N SER A 13 -24.14 -12.71 -2.36
CA SER A 13 -24.28 -12.10 -3.68
C SER A 13 -24.35 -10.58 -3.59
N LEU A 14 -25.13 -10.07 -2.65
CA LEU A 14 -25.26 -8.64 -2.40
C LEU A 14 -23.93 -7.99 -1.98
N ILE A 15 -23.17 -8.65 -1.09
CA ILE A 15 -21.83 -8.18 -0.71
C ILE A 15 -20.89 -8.12 -1.92
N ILE A 16 -20.94 -9.12 -2.81
CA ILE A 16 -20.12 -9.15 -4.03
C ILE A 16 -20.46 -7.96 -4.92
N GLU A 17 -21.74 -7.71 -5.17
CA GLU A 17 -22.22 -6.59 -6.00
C GLU A 17 -21.75 -5.23 -5.44
N LEU A 18 -21.96 -5.00 -4.14
CA LEU A 18 -21.56 -3.75 -3.48
C LEU A 18 -20.05 -3.50 -3.54
N ILE A 19 -19.25 -4.56 -3.44
CA ILE A 19 -17.79 -4.47 -3.53
C ILE A 19 -17.35 -4.16 -4.97
N GLN A 20 -17.99 -4.76 -5.98
CA GLN A 20 -17.69 -4.48 -7.39
C GLN A 20 -17.93 -3.02 -7.76
N LEU A 21 -18.95 -2.38 -7.17
CA LEU A 21 -19.22 -0.95 -7.32
C LEU A 21 -18.16 -0.06 -6.64
N LYS A 22 -17.43 -0.59 -5.65
CA LYS A 22 -16.46 0.15 -4.83
C LYS A 22 -15.05 -0.45 -4.95
N LYS A 23 -14.49 -0.46 -6.17
CA LYS A 23 -13.16 -1.01 -6.51
C LYS A 23 -12.00 -0.56 -5.62
N VAL A 24 -12.12 0.57 -4.93
CA VAL A 24 -11.12 1.06 -3.97
C VAL A 24 -10.76 0.03 -2.89
N VAL A 25 -11.70 -0.83 -2.49
CA VAL A 25 -11.44 -1.87 -1.46
C VAL A 25 -10.50 -2.98 -1.95
N GLU A 26 -10.33 -3.14 -3.27
CA GLU A 26 -9.43 -4.11 -3.88
C GLU A 26 -8.05 -3.50 -4.23
N ASN A 27 -7.86 -2.21 -3.98
CA ASN A 27 -6.61 -1.53 -4.27
C ASN A 27 -5.46 -2.06 -3.37
N LYS A 28 -4.37 -2.50 -4.01
CA LYS A 28 -3.16 -3.02 -3.35
C LYS A 28 -2.33 -1.94 -2.65
N LYS A 29 -2.55 -0.65 -2.92
CA LYS A 29 -1.80 0.45 -2.28
C LYS A 29 -1.96 0.44 -0.75
N THR A 30 -0.85 0.54 -0.03
CA THR A 30 -0.77 0.51 1.45
C THR A 30 -0.50 1.87 2.10
N ASP A 31 -0.48 2.95 1.32
CA ASP A 31 -0.34 4.32 1.84
C ASP A 31 -1.48 4.69 2.81
N ALA A 32 -1.20 5.59 3.77
CA ALA A 32 -2.12 6.05 4.81
C ALA A 32 -3.44 6.58 4.22
N PHE A 33 -3.36 7.35 3.13
CA PHE A 33 -4.55 7.85 2.41
C PHE A 33 -5.37 6.71 1.81
N SER A 34 -4.70 5.72 1.19
CA SER A 34 -5.35 4.53 0.63
C SER A 34 -6.02 3.68 1.71
N ILE A 35 -5.41 3.56 2.90
CA ILE A 35 -6.02 2.86 4.04
C ILE A 35 -7.28 3.59 4.52
N HIS A 36 -7.22 4.92 4.65
CA HIS A 36 -8.37 5.74 5.03
C HIS A 36 -9.53 5.58 4.03
N ASP A 37 -9.25 5.71 2.73
CA ASP A 37 -10.26 5.56 1.67
C ASP A 37 -10.87 4.16 1.64
N LYS A 38 -10.05 3.12 1.86
CA LYS A 38 -10.54 1.74 1.98
C LYS A 38 -11.47 1.57 3.18
N ASN A 39 -11.12 2.12 4.33
CA ASN A 39 -11.97 2.04 5.53
C ASN A 39 -13.31 2.74 5.31
N LYS A 40 -13.30 3.95 4.75
CA LYS A 40 -14.52 4.69 4.39
C LYS A 40 -15.38 3.93 3.38
N ALA A 41 -14.76 3.27 2.41
CA ALA A 41 -15.49 2.43 1.45
C ALA A 41 -16.13 1.21 2.12
N TRP A 42 -15.43 0.55 3.04
CA TRP A 42 -15.97 -0.57 3.81
C TRP A 42 -17.15 -0.16 4.71
N GLU A 43 -17.09 1.02 5.33
CA GLU A 43 -18.21 1.59 6.08
C GLU A 43 -19.40 1.85 5.17
N SER A 44 -19.17 2.46 3.99
CA SER A 44 -20.22 2.71 3.00
C SER A 44 -20.88 1.40 2.54
N ILE A 45 -20.09 0.36 2.22
CA ILE A 45 -20.61 -0.95 1.81
C ILE A 45 -21.47 -1.55 2.92
N THR A 46 -20.97 -1.52 4.16
CA THR A 46 -21.68 -2.07 5.31
C THR A 46 -22.99 -1.33 5.58
N LYS A 47 -22.98 0.00 5.43
CA LYS A 47 -24.18 0.84 5.55
C LYS A 47 -25.21 0.48 4.48
N THR A 48 -24.79 0.38 3.21
CA THR A 48 -25.69 0.02 2.11
C THR A 48 -26.24 -1.39 2.30
N PHE A 49 -25.38 -2.36 2.63
CA PHE A 49 -25.79 -3.74 2.92
C PHE A 49 -26.82 -3.80 4.05
N ASN A 50 -26.55 -3.12 5.16
CA ASN A 50 -27.48 -3.08 6.29
C ASN A 50 -28.79 -2.37 5.95
N ALA A 51 -28.82 -1.45 4.97
CA ALA A 51 -30.03 -0.76 4.54
C ALA A 51 -30.87 -1.56 3.52
N SER A 52 -30.26 -2.50 2.80
CA SER A 52 -30.86 -3.17 1.65
C SER A 52 -31.71 -4.41 1.96
N GLY A 53 -31.87 -4.84 3.22
CA GLY A 53 -32.56 -6.11 3.46
C GLY A 53 -33.11 -6.37 4.86
N ASP A 54 -33.91 -7.43 4.91
CA ASP A 54 -34.50 -8.04 6.11
C ASP A 54 -33.56 -9.12 6.69
N HIS A 55 -32.31 -8.76 6.86
CA HIS A 55 -31.28 -9.62 7.46
C HIS A 55 -30.69 -8.94 8.69
N PRO A 56 -30.09 -9.71 9.63
CA PRO A 56 -29.44 -9.14 10.80
C PRO A 56 -28.40 -8.12 10.39
N LYS A 57 -28.33 -7.00 11.13
CA LYS A 57 -27.32 -5.97 10.91
C LYS A 57 -25.94 -6.57 11.15
N ARG A 58 -25.00 -6.28 10.26
CA ARG A 58 -23.63 -6.79 10.32
C ARG A 58 -22.67 -5.65 10.59
N THR A 59 -21.59 -5.96 11.31
CA THR A 59 -20.48 -5.01 11.51
C THR A 59 -19.55 -5.03 10.31
N VAL A 60 -18.77 -3.96 10.14
CA VAL A 60 -17.78 -3.84 9.07
C VAL A 60 -16.80 -5.03 9.08
N SER A 61 -16.38 -5.47 10.28
CA SER A 61 -15.49 -6.62 10.45
C SER A 61 -16.11 -7.93 9.92
N GLN A 62 -17.41 -8.14 10.16
CA GLN A 62 -18.11 -9.33 9.67
C GLN A 62 -18.23 -9.34 8.15
N VAL A 63 -18.52 -8.19 7.53
CA VAL A 63 -18.59 -8.04 6.07
C VAL A 63 -17.21 -8.25 5.43
N LYS A 64 -16.16 -7.62 5.98
CA LYS A 64 -14.76 -7.85 5.57
C LYS A 64 -14.38 -9.33 5.64
N LYS A 65 -14.73 -10.01 6.73
CA LYS A 65 -14.47 -11.45 6.92
C LYS A 65 -15.25 -12.32 5.93
N CYS A 66 -16.51 -11.98 5.65
CA CYS A 66 -17.31 -12.67 4.64
C CYS A 66 -16.66 -12.58 3.26
N TRP A 67 -16.26 -11.38 2.86
CA TRP A 67 -15.55 -11.16 1.60
C TRP A 67 -14.25 -11.95 1.51
N HIS A 68 -13.46 -11.95 2.59
CA HIS A 68 -12.26 -12.76 2.67
C HIS A 68 -12.56 -14.26 2.43
N ASN A 69 -13.57 -14.80 3.11
CA ASN A 69 -13.96 -16.20 2.95
C ASN A 69 -14.44 -16.51 1.52
N ILE A 70 -15.16 -15.59 0.88
CA ILE A 70 -15.59 -15.72 -0.53
C ILE A 70 -14.36 -15.83 -1.44
N LYS A 71 -13.37 -14.94 -1.28
CA LYS A 71 -12.13 -14.98 -2.05
C LYS A 71 -11.33 -16.27 -1.81
N THR A 72 -11.21 -16.69 -0.56
CA THR A 72 -10.48 -17.91 -0.19
C THR A 72 -11.14 -19.15 -0.79
N LYS A 73 -12.47 -19.25 -0.69
CA LYS A 73 -13.23 -20.36 -1.30
C LYS A 73 -13.00 -20.42 -2.82
N ARG A 74 -13.13 -19.27 -3.50
CA ARG A 74 -12.91 -19.20 -4.94
C ARG A 74 -11.48 -19.57 -5.36
N LYS A 75 -10.47 -19.12 -4.60
CA LYS A 75 -9.08 -19.53 -4.83
C LYS A 75 -8.91 -21.04 -4.72
N SER A 76 -9.53 -21.66 -3.72
CA SER A 76 -9.49 -23.12 -3.55
C SER A 76 -10.11 -23.84 -4.74
N GLU A 77 -11.29 -23.39 -5.22
CA GLU A 77 -11.97 -23.98 -6.38
C GLU A 77 -11.09 -23.92 -7.65
N ILE A 78 -10.46 -22.77 -7.90
CA ILE A 78 -9.54 -22.59 -9.04
C ILE A 78 -8.33 -23.52 -8.91
N THR A 79 -7.71 -23.61 -7.72
CA THR A 79 -6.56 -24.48 -7.49
C THR A 79 -6.92 -25.95 -7.65
N SER A 80 -8.05 -26.39 -7.11
CA SER A 80 -8.55 -27.76 -7.28
C SER A 80 -8.81 -28.10 -8.75
N HIS A 81 -9.39 -27.17 -9.52
CA HIS A 81 -9.61 -27.36 -10.96
C HIS A 81 -8.28 -27.51 -11.71
N LYS A 82 -7.29 -26.65 -11.42
CA LYS A 82 -5.95 -26.75 -12.01
C LYS A 82 -5.23 -28.05 -11.65
N GLN A 83 -5.34 -28.51 -10.40
CA GLN A 83 -4.76 -29.77 -9.96
C GLN A 83 -5.40 -30.99 -10.65
N ALA A 84 -6.72 -30.94 -10.87
CA ALA A 84 -7.42 -31.99 -11.62
C ALA A 84 -6.93 -32.08 -13.08
N VAL A 85 -6.67 -30.94 -13.72
CA VAL A 85 -6.17 -30.88 -15.11
C VAL A 85 -4.71 -31.31 -15.22
N LEU A 86 -3.87 -31.02 -14.22
CA LEU A 86 -2.43 -31.32 -14.25
C LEU A 86 -2.07 -32.76 -13.84
N ARG A 87 -3.05 -33.62 -13.54
CA ARG A 87 -2.81 -35.01 -13.16
C ARG A 87 -2.49 -35.85 -14.41
N PRO A 88 -1.25 -36.33 -14.60
CA PRO A 88 -0.90 -37.15 -15.76
C PRO A 88 -1.63 -38.49 -15.66
N GLY A 89 -2.52 -38.79 -16.61
CA GLY A 89 -3.23 -40.07 -16.70
C GLY A 89 -4.76 -40.00 -16.71
N ALA A 90 -5.38 -38.81 -16.67
CA ALA A 90 -6.82 -38.67 -16.89
C ALA A 90 -7.13 -38.60 -18.40
N CYS A 91 -7.31 -39.75 -19.04
CA CYS A 91 -8.04 -39.82 -20.31
C CYS A 91 -9.52 -39.63 -20.02
N GLU A 92 -9.99 -38.39 -19.97
CA GLU A 92 -11.39 -38.08 -20.23
C GLU A 92 -11.43 -36.91 -21.18
N ILE A 93 -11.92 -37.17 -22.40
CA ILE A 93 -12.30 -36.16 -23.38
C ILE A 93 -13.53 -35.45 -22.80
N PRO A 94 -13.48 -34.16 -22.46
CA PRO A 94 -14.69 -33.44 -22.10
C PRO A 94 -15.33 -32.98 -23.41
N GLY A 95 -16.42 -33.67 -23.79
CA GLY A 95 -17.38 -33.11 -24.72
C GLY A 95 -17.81 -31.71 -24.27
N ALA A 96 -17.91 -30.82 -25.24
CA ALA A 96 -18.46 -29.47 -25.18
C ALA A 96 -19.05 -29.06 -23.82
N ILE A 97 -18.23 -28.39 -22.99
CA ILE A 97 -18.72 -27.65 -21.84
C ILE A 97 -19.07 -26.25 -22.35
N ASP A 98 -20.37 -26.06 -22.50
CA ASP A 98 -21.11 -24.81 -22.62
C ASP A 98 -20.45 -23.62 -21.88
N SER A 99 -20.17 -22.60 -22.67
CA SER A 99 -19.45 -21.36 -22.36
C SER A 99 -20.14 -20.45 -21.31
N ASP A 100 -21.23 -20.88 -20.69
CA ASP A 100 -22.10 -20.00 -19.88
C ASP A 100 -21.92 -20.12 -18.36
N THR A 101 -21.15 -21.09 -17.86
CA THR A 101 -20.91 -21.21 -16.40
C THR A 101 -19.74 -20.36 -15.89
N ILE A 102 -18.92 -19.81 -16.80
CA ILE A 102 -17.72 -19.01 -16.48
C ILE A 102 -18.08 -17.55 -16.13
N ALA A 103 -19.32 -17.11 -16.40
CA ALA A 103 -19.67 -15.69 -16.45
C ALA A 103 -20.57 -15.19 -15.31
N SER A 104 -20.64 -15.82 -14.13
CA SER A 104 -21.58 -15.29 -13.13
C SER A 104 -21.03 -14.15 -12.27
N HIS A 105 -19.74 -14.09 -11.90
CA HIS A 105 -19.21 -12.91 -11.20
C HIS A 105 -17.70 -12.77 -11.44
N ASN A 106 -17.31 -11.81 -12.28
CA ASN A 106 -15.92 -11.34 -12.47
C ASN A 106 -15.34 -10.80 -11.15
N ILE A 107 -14.98 -11.67 -10.21
CA ILE A 107 -13.97 -11.32 -9.20
C ILE A 107 -12.66 -11.80 -9.80
N THR A 108 -11.90 -10.85 -10.35
CA THR A 108 -10.59 -11.06 -10.91
C THR A 108 -9.66 -11.50 -9.80
N CYS A 109 -9.53 -12.81 -9.58
CA CYS A 109 -8.47 -13.34 -8.75
C CYS A 109 -7.18 -13.32 -9.56
N VAL A 110 -6.52 -12.15 -9.65
CA VAL A 110 -5.15 -12.09 -10.15
C VAL A 110 -4.29 -12.88 -9.16
N ILE A 111 -3.85 -14.05 -9.59
CA ILE A 111 -2.91 -14.88 -8.87
C ILE A 111 -1.55 -14.17 -8.96
N THR A 112 -1.15 -13.47 -7.90
CA THR A 112 0.29 -13.31 -7.64
C THR A 112 0.79 -14.61 -7.01
N SER A 113 2.00 -15.01 -7.35
CA SER A 113 2.64 -16.30 -7.03
C SER A 113 2.95 -16.52 -5.54
N ASP A 114 2.48 -15.64 -4.65
CA ASP A 114 2.93 -15.53 -3.27
C ASP A 114 1.90 -15.95 -2.22
N GLY A 115 0.61 -16.09 -2.53
CA GLY A 115 -0.37 -16.71 -1.63
C GLY A 115 -0.47 -16.08 -0.22
N TYR A 116 0.04 -14.86 0.00
CA TYR A 116 0.12 -14.25 1.32
C TYR A 116 -1.09 -13.34 1.62
N LEU A 117 -1.50 -13.39 2.88
CA LEU A 117 -2.71 -12.81 3.44
C LEU A 117 -2.26 -11.64 4.30
N GLU A 118 -2.02 -10.48 3.69
CA GLU A 118 -1.50 -9.32 4.42
C GLU A 118 -2.66 -8.52 5.02
N PHE A 119 -2.90 -8.75 6.32
CA PHE A 119 -3.67 -7.88 7.17
C PHE A 119 -2.74 -6.80 7.73
N ASN A 120 -2.91 -5.55 7.30
CA ASN A 120 -2.59 -4.40 8.14
C ASN A 120 -3.80 -4.11 9.03
N ILE A 121 -3.91 -4.85 10.14
CA ILE A 121 -4.66 -4.38 11.31
C ILE A 121 -3.61 -3.63 12.14
N GLN A 122 -3.58 -2.31 12.05
CA GLN A 122 -2.95 -1.55 13.13
C GLN A 122 -3.74 -1.81 14.41
N PRO A 123 -3.06 -2.08 15.54
CA PRO A 123 -3.71 -2.21 16.83
C PRO A 123 -4.19 -0.81 17.23
N SER A 124 -5.48 -0.54 17.06
CA SER A 124 -6.11 0.61 17.70
C SER A 124 -6.69 0.15 19.02
N ASP A 125 -6.21 0.81 20.06
CA ASP A 125 -6.66 0.73 21.44
C ASP A 125 -8.17 0.98 21.55
N ASP A 126 -8.96 -0.09 21.61
CA ASP A 126 -10.31 -0.07 22.18
C ASP A 126 -10.32 -1.03 23.38
N ASN A 127 -9.60 -0.65 24.43
CA ASN A 127 -9.76 -1.24 25.75
C ASN A 127 -10.56 -0.27 26.62
N LEU A 128 -11.89 -0.32 26.45
CA LEU A 128 -12.85 0.21 27.41
C LEU A 128 -13.58 -0.98 28.04
N SER A 129 -13.13 -1.40 29.21
CA SER A 129 -14.06 -1.86 30.25
C SER A 129 -13.50 -1.55 31.63
N ASP A 130 -14.22 -0.68 32.33
CA ASP A 130 -14.06 -0.33 33.73
C ASP A 130 -14.30 -1.53 34.68
N SER A 131 -13.74 -1.35 35.89
CA SER A 131 -14.11 -1.89 37.21
C SER A 131 -13.43 -3.18 37.75
N ASN A 132 -12.48 -2.92 38.69
CA ASN A 132 -12.33 -3.45 40.07
C ASN A 132 -12.16 -4.99 40.29
N ILE A 133 -11.32 -5.53 41.19
CA ILE A 133 -10.52 -5.02 42.33
C ILE A 133 -9.61 -6.16 42.87
N ASN A 134 -8.53 -5.75 43.55
CA ASN A 134 -7.71 -6.44 44.58
C ASN A 134 -6.39 -7.19 44.23
N ASP A 135 -5.31 -6.50 44.64
CA ASP A 135 -4.28 -6.88 45.61
C ASP A 135 -3.31 -8.03 45.28
N THR A 136 -2.01 -7.72 45.09
CA THR A 136 -1.03 -7.61 46.19
C THR A 136 0.40 -7.40 45.64
N ASP A 137 1.10 -6.46 46.30
CA ASP A 137 2.55 -6.24 46.47
C ASP A 137 3.58 -7.10 45.72
N ALA A 138 4.56 -6.44 45.08
CA ALA A 138 5.86 -6.18 45.72
C ALA A 138 6.89 -5.62 44.72
N ASN A 139 7.52 -4.52 45.13
CA ASN A 139 8.78 -3.97 44.63
C ASN A 139 9.83 -5.06 44.32
N PHE A 140 10.67 -4.85 43.30
CA PHE A 140 12.14 -4.88 43.50
C PHE A 140 12.90 -4.13 42.40
N THR A 141 13.34 -2.95 42.81
CA THR A 141 14.52 -2.17 42.41
C THR A 141 15.67 -2.89 41.69
N ASN A 142 16.28 -2.14 40.76
CA ASN A 142 17.71 -1.97 40.52
C ASN A 142 18.54 -3.19 40.08
N ALA A 143 19.18 -3.09 38.91
CA ALA A 143 20.62 -2.78 38.83
C ALA A 143 21.21 -3.18 37.45
N VAL A 144 21.77 -2.17 36.80
CA VAL A 144 22.79 -2.30 35.74
C VAL A 144 24.10 -2.81 36.36
N PRO A 145 24.85 -3.67 35.67
CA PRO A 145 26.31 -3.61 35.78
C PRO A 145 26.99 -3.37 34.42
N SER A 146 27.68 -2.23 34.36
CA SER A 146 28.66 -1.87 33.33
C SER A 146 30.01 -2.52 33.65
N LYS A 147 30.72 -3.06 32.65
CA LYS A 147 32.18 -3.15 32.65
C LYS A 147 32.72 -3.13 31.21
N SER A 148 33.92 -2.57 31.07
CA SER A 148 34.38 -1.71 29.99
C SER A 148 35.64 -2.22 29.27
N ILE A 149 35.86 -1.70 28.04
CA ILE A 149 37.16 -1.47 27.33
C ILE A 149 37.87 -2.73 26.77
N GLY A 150 38.31 -2.81 25.50
CA GLY A 150 38.30 -1.85 24.40
C GLY A 150 38.92 -2.40 23.08
N LYS A 151 38.93 -1.51 22.08
CA LYS A 151 39.66 -1.47 20.78
C LYS A 151 39.45 -2.55 19.71
N GLN A 152 38.63 -2.14 18.74
CA GLN A 152 38.71 -2.28 17.27
C GLN A 152 39.85 -3.12 16.65
N VAL A 153 39.43 -4.14 15.89
CA VAL A 153 40.03 -4.55 14.62
C VAL A 153 38.89 -4.89 13.66
N GLU A 154 38.70 -4.07 12.63
CA GLU A 154 37.91 -4.40 11.43
C GLU A 154 38.77 -5.25 10.50
N LEU A 155 38.21 -6.36 9.99
CA LEU A 155 38.42 -7.04 8.69
C LEU A 155 38.06 -8.54 8.81
N PRO A 156 37.74 -9.22 7.70
CA PRO A 156 36.50 -9.17 6.94
C PRO A 156 35.61 -10.37 7.29
N ARG A 157 34.28 -10.24 7.15
CA ARG A 157 33.32 -11.34 7.35
C ARG A 157 33.52 -12.39 6.25
N GLN A 158 34.47 -13.28 6.48
CA GLN A 158 34.70 -14.48 5.70
C GLN A 158 33.44 -15.34 5.75
N TYR A 159 32.71 -15.33 4.64
CA TYR A 159 31.96 -16.47 4.07
C TYR A 159 31.52 -17.55 5.08
N LEU A 160 30.26 -17.49 5.52
CA LEU A 160 29.55 -18.70 5.93
C LEU A 160 29.18 -19.52 4.68
N LYS A 161 30.20 -20.07 4.00
CA LYS A 161 30.04 -21.23 3.11
C LYS A 161 30.17 -22.48 3.96
N ASN A 162 29.05 -22.95 4.50
CA ASN A 162 28.65 -24.36 4.63
C ASN A 162 27.66 -24.54 5.76
N LYS A 163 26.38 -24.46 5.41
CA LYS A 163 25.34 -25.30 6.00
C LYS A 163 24.22 -25.49 4.97
N LYS A 164 24.52 -26.23 3.90
CA LYS A 164 23.45 -26.91 3.14
C LYS A 164 22.98 -28.09 3.99
N SER A 165 22.32 -27.79 5.10
CA SER A 165 21.59 -28.78 5.89
C SER A 165 20.13 -28.72 5.46
N ASN A 166 19.72 -29.67 4.60
CA ASN A 166 18.36 -30.18 4.44
C ASN A 166 17.21 -29.17 4.63
N LEU A 167 17.24 -28.07 3.88
CA LEU A 167 16.05 -27.24 3.71
C LEU A 167 15.23 -27.83 2.56
N SER A 168 13.97 -28.15 2.85
CA SER A 168 12.98 -28.55 1.82
C SER A 168 13.05 -27.55 0.66
N ALA A 169 12.88 -28.02 -0.58
CA ALA A 169 12.88 -27.16 -1.77
C ALA A 169 11.99 -25.91 -1.57
N GLU A 170 10.89 -26.06 -0.83
CA GLU A 170 10.00 -24.96 -0.48
C GLU A 170 10.62 -23.89 0.43
N ALA A 171 11.47 -24.27 1.40
CA ALA A 171 12.16 -23.33 2.27
C ALA A 171 13.22 -22.53 1.51
N THR A 172 13.92 -23.16 0.56
CA THR A 172 14.87 -22.48 -0.34
C THR A 172 14.15 -21.49 -1.25
N SER A 173 13.01 -21.87 -1.84
CA SER A 173 12.18 -20.96 -2.64
C SER A 173 11.56 -19.83 -1.81
N ARG A 174 11.27 -20.03 -0.52
CA ARG A 174 10.82 -18.94 0.37
C ARG A 174 11.92 -17.92 0.62
N ILE A 175 13.14 -18.38 0.89
CA ILE A 175 14.29 -17.49 1.12
C ILE A 175 14.56 -16.65 -0.13
N GLU A 176 14.59 -17.27 -1.30
CA GLU A 176 14.80 -16.58 -2.59
C GLU A 176 13.72 -15.53 -2.86
N ARG A 177 12.45 -15.84 -2.61
CA ARG A 177 11.37 -14.86 -2.74
C ARG A 177 11.51 -13.66 -1.80
N VAL A 178 11.90 -13.90 -0.56
CA VAL A 178 12.11 -12.83 0.43
C VAL A 178 13.31 -11.95 0.02
N GLU A 179 14.37 -12.55 -0.53
CA GLU A 179 15.53 -11.82 -1.05
C GLU A 179 15.13 -10.92 -2.23
N ILE A 180 14.37 -11.46 -3.20
CA ILE A 180 13.87 -10.70 -4.36
C ILE A 180 12.96 -9.56 -3.88
N GLN A 181 12.10 -9.80 -2.89
CA GLN A 181 11.23 -8.75 -2.36
C GLN A 181 12.04 -7.61 -1.73
N LYS A 182 13.08 -7.93 -0.96
CA LYS A 182 13.96 -6.92 -0.37
C LYS A 182 14.69 -6.09 -1.44
N ILE A 183 15.17 -6.75 -2.50
CA ILE A 183 15.82 -6.06 -3.62
C ILE A 183 14.83 -5.11 -4.28
N ASN A 184 13.60 -5.57 -4.57
CA ASN A 184 12.57 -4.72 -5.14
C ASN A 184 12.21 -3.54 -4.23
N ASP A 185 12.09 -3.76 -2.92
CA ASP A 185 11.78 -2.71 -1.95
C ASP A 185 12.91 -1.68 -1.88
N GLU A 186 14.16 -2.12 -1.94
CA GLU A 186 15.35 -1.26 -1.98
C GLU A 186 15.43 -0.47 -3.29
N GLU A 187 15.15 -1.09 -4.43
CA GLU A 187 15.06 -0.41 -5.73
C GLU A 187 13.96 0.66 -5.72
N ILE A 188 12.76 0.33 -5.23
CA ILE A 188 11.65 1.28 -5.10
C ILE A 188 12.05 2.45 -4.20
N HIS A 189 12.67 2.18 -3.05
CA HIS A 189 13.14 3.23 -2.15
C HIS A 189 14.17 4.14 -2.80
N ASN A 190 15.12 3.57 -3.56
CA ASN A 190 16.14 4.34 -4.27
C ASN A 190 15.54 5.21 -5.38
N LEU A 191 14.58 4.70 -6.15
CA LEU A 191 13.86 5.47 -7.17
C LEU A 191 13.10 6.66 -6.57
N LEU A 192 12.40 6.46 -5.45
CA LEU A 192 11.68 7.53 -4.76
C LEU A 192 12.63 8.62 -4.24
N LYS A 193 13.79 8.21 -3.72
CA LYS A 193 14.84 9.14 -3.28
C LYS A 193 15.38 9.97 -4.44
N GLU A 194 15.62 9.35 -5.59
CA GLU A 194 16.10 10.02 -6.80
C GLU A 194 15.05 10.99 -7.37
N GLU A 195 13.78 10.58 -7.43
CA GLU A 195 12.67 11.44 -7.86
C GLU A 195 12.57 12.70 -6.99
N LEU A 196 12.70 12.55 -5.66
CA LEU A 196 12.67 13.67 -4.73
C LEU A 196 13.85 14.63 -4.97
N LEU A 197 15.06 14.11 -5.18
CA LEU A 197 16.24 14.92 -5.49
C LEU A 197 16.05 15.70 -6.79
N LEU A 198 15.56 15.04 -7.84
CA LEU A 198 15.31 15.67 -9.13
C LEU A 198 14.25 16.77 -9.02
N LYS A 199 13.21 16.55 -8.21
CA LYS A 199 12.17 17.55 -7.94
C LYS A 199 12.73 18.79 -7.27
N MET A 200 13.57 18.63 -6.24
CA MET A 200 14.22 19.75 -5.57
C MET A 200 15.15 20.52 -6.50
N GLU A 201 15.93 19.82 -7.34
CA GLU A 201 16.85 20.48 -8.28
C GLU A 201 16.08 21.26 -9.35
N ASN A 202 15.01 20.69 -9.90
CA ASN A 202 14.14 21.39 -10.83
C ASN A 202 13.51 22.64 -10.21
N GLU A 203 13.04 22.56 -8.96
CA GLU A 203 12.51 23.71 -8.24
C GLU A 203 13.58 24.80 -8.03
N ARG A 204 14.79 24.39 -7.67
CA ARG A 204 15.94 25.30 -7.53
C ARG A 204 16.27 26.00 -8.84
N GLU A 205 16.30 25.28 -9.95
CA GLU A 205 16.54 25.84 -11.29
C GLU A 205 15.43 26.79 -11.74
N LEU A 206 14.16 26.45 -11.47
CA LEU A 206 13.04 27.35 -11.73
C LEU A 206 13.18 28.65 -10.96
N LEU A 207 13.60 28.59 -9.69
CA LEU A 207 13.83 29.78 -8.87
C LEU A 207 14.96 30.65 -9.41
N LYS A 208 16.07 30.03 -9.85
CA LYS A 208 17.18 30.74 -10.50
C LYS A 208 16.71 31.46 -11.76
N ARG A 209 15.95 30.77 -12.63
CA ARG A 209 15.41 31.35 -13.87
C ARG A 209 14.50 32.54 -13.60
N ARG A 210 13.56 32.41 -12.66
CA ARG A 210 12.66 33.52 -12.28
C ARG A 210 13.45 34.72 -11.78
N LYS A 211 14.49 34.49 -10.97
CA LYS A 211 15.34 35.59 -10.46
C LYS A 211 16.01 36.33 -11.61
N ILE A 212 16.60 35.60 -12.56
CA ILE A 212 17.22 36.20 -13.75
C ILE A 212 16.19 36.99 -14.56
N GLU A 213 15.01 36.43 -14.78
CA GLU A 213 13.94 37.09 -15.52
C GLU A 213 13.48 38.39 -14.85
N THR A 214 13.33 38.40 -13.53
CA THR A 214 12.99 39.62 -12.79
C THR A 214 14.09 40.68 -12.85
N GLU A 215 15.35 40.25 -12.82
CA GLU A 215 16.51 41.15 -12.94
C GLU A 215 16.54 41.79 -14.34
N VAL A 216 16.36 40.99 -15.39
CA VAL A 216 16.30 41.45 -16.78
C VAL A 216 15.14 42.44 -16.97
N ALA A 217 13.94 42.11 -16.49
CA ALA A 217 12.79 43.00 -16.59
C ALA A 217 13.00 44.33 -15.84
N SER A 218 13.66 44.28 -14.67
CA SER A 218 14.04 45.47 -13.91
C SER A 218 15.02 46.34 -14.68
N ASN A 219 16.08 45.74 -15.23
CA ASN A 219 17.09 46.46 -16.02
C ASN A 219 16.51 47.07 -17.30
N ASP A 220 15.63 46.36 -17.99
CA ASP A 220 14.89 46.87 -19.15
C ASP A 220 14.06 48.11 -18.79
N LEU A 221 13.40 48.09 -17.64
CA LEU A 221 12.62 49.23 -17.16
C LEU A 221 13.52 50.44 -16.83
N ILE A 222 14.66 50.19 -16.20
CA ILE A 222 15.66 51.24 -15.90
C ILE A 222 16.15 51.87 -17.21
N PHE A 223 16.55 51.05 -18.18
CA PHE A 223 17.03 51.52 -19.47
C PHE A 223 15.98 52.36 -20.22
N ARG A 224 14.72 51.93 -20.22
CA ARG A 224 13.62 52.72 -20.83
C ARG A 224 13.42 54.08 -20.16
N LYS A 225 13.51 54.13 -18.83
CA LYS A 225 13.38 55.39 -18.07
C LYS A 225 14.54 56.35 -18.38
N GLU A 226 15.77 55.86 -18.38
CA GLU A 226 16.95 56.67 -18.69
C GLU A 226 16.89 57.20 -20.13
N LYS A 227 16.55 56.35 -21.09
CA LYS A 227 16.36 56.76 -22.49
C LYS A 227 15.35 57.90 -22.61
N HIS A 228 14.17 57.73 -22.00
CA HIS A 228 13.13 58.77 -22.03
C HIS A 228 13.59 60.07 -21.37
N LEU A 229 14.33 59.97 -20.26
CA LEU A 229 14.87 61.14 -19.57
C LEU A 229 15.86 61.91 -20.46
N THR A 230 16.77 61.22 -21.14
CA THR A 230 17.72 61.84 -22.07
C THR A 230 17.01 62.48 -23.26
N GLU A 231 15.99 61.82 -23.83
CA GLU A 231 15.16 62.39 -24.91
C GLU A 231 14.47 63.70 -24.45
N MET A 232 13.92 63.72 -23.24
CA MET A 232 13.30 64.94 -22.67
C MET A 232 14.32 66.04 -22.41
N GLU A 233 15.52 65.69 -21.95
CA GLU A 233 16.58 66.67 -21.71
C GLU A 233 17.07 67.30 -23.02
N LEU A 234 17.22 66.51 -24.09
CA LEU A 234 17.56 67.00 -25.42
C LEU A 234 16.51 67.99 -25.94
N LEU A 235 15.21 67.63 -25.87
CA LEU A 235 14.12 68.53 -26.30
C LEU A 235 14.13 69.86 -25.54
N LYS A 236 14.36 69.83 -24.21
CA LYS A 236 14.45 71.05 -23.40
C LYS A 236 15.61 71.95 -23.83
N ARG A 237 16.76 71.36 -24.20
CA ARG A 237 17.91 72.13 -24.70
C ARG A 237 17.59 72.77 -26.04
N THR A 238 16.98 72.03 -26.97
CA THR A 238 16.59 72.55 -28.30
C THR A 238 15.55 73.68 -28.23
N ILE A 239 14.68 73.70 -27.22
CA ILE A 239 13.70 74.79 -27.03
C ILE A 239 14.37 76.07 -26.47
N ASN A 240 15.50 75.93 -25.76
CA ASN A 240 16.19 77.03 -25.10
C ASN A 240 17.35 77.63 -25.93
N GLU A 241 17.66 77.07 -27.09
CA GLU A 241 18.60 77.58 -28.10
C GLU A 241 17.84 78.35 -29.21
#